data_AF-A0A7V9FNQ1-F1
#
_entry.id   AF-A0A7V9FNQ1-F1
#
_cell.length_a   1.000
_cell.length_b   1.000
_cell.length_c   1.000
_cell.angle_alpha   90.00
_cell.angle_beta   90.00
_cell.angle_gamma   90.00
#
_symmetry.space_group_name_H-M   'P 1'
#
loop_
_entity.id
_entity.type
_entity.pdbx_description
1 polymer ?
#
loop_
_entity_poly.entity_id
_entity_poly.type
_entity_poly.pdbx_seq_one_letter_code
_entity_poly.pdbx_strand_id
1 'polypeptide(L)'
;MARLPLLTRLLRQQPDTDHSTAAPGAKRRRPAPPAGELRRERRALVRLREQRLRDLGGLALEMYRRDRFREDLVLERCAELIGLEARVHELDSLLGGTQPERGARRSARCECGAPLLWGSRFCANCGRPVTAEPRDQEGPEGVGQR
;
A
#
# COMPACT_ATOMS: atom_id res chain seq x y z
N MET A 1 53.81 31.84 -11.11
CA MET A 1 54.89 31.35 -10.22
C MET A 1 54.21 30.61 -9.07
N ALA A 2 53.77 29.36 -9.27
CA ALA A 2 54.51 28.12 -8.97
C ALA A 2 54.74 27.96 -7.43
N ARG A 3 54.44 26.87 -6.74
CA ARG A 3 54.54 25.44 -7.09
C ARG A 3 53.66 24.58 -6.14
N LEU A 4 53.06 23.53 -6.69
CA LEU A 4 52.42 22.42 -5.99
C LEU A 4 53.42 21.60 -5.15
N PRO A 5 53.14 21.30 -3.87
CA PRO A 5 53.77 20.20 -3.15
C PRO A 5 52.79 19.03 -2.96
N LEU A 6 52.02 18.70 -3.99
CA LEU A 6 51.07 17.58 -4.00
C LEU A 6 51.70 16.25 -4.46
N LEU A 7 53.03 16.18 -4.63
CA LEU A 7 53.69 15.03 -5.29
C LEU A 7 54.75 14.27 -4.48
N THR A 8 54.99 14.57 -3.20
CA THR A 8 56.00 13.85 -2.39
C THR A 8 55.44 12.88 -1.35
N ARG A 9 54.12 12.80 -1.16
CA ARG A 9 53.49 11.72 -0.37
C ARG A 9 52.99 10.54 -1.21
N LEU A 10 53.00 10.68 -2.53
CA LEU A 10 52.46 9.69 -3.47
C LEU A 10 53.43 8.57 -3.86
N LEU A 11 54.67 8.52 -3.35
CA LEU A 11 55.71 7.65 -3.92
C LEU A 11 56.60 6.88 -2.94
N ARG A 12 56.33 6.83 -1.62
CA ARG A 12 57.25 6.12 -0.70
C ARG A 12 56.79 4.82 -0.07
N GLN A 13 55.52 4.42 -0.09
CA GLN A 13 55.14 3.15 0.54
C GLN A 13 53.99 2.45 -0.17
N GLN A 14 54.32 1.81 -1.28
CA GLN A 14 53.82 0.48 -1.66
C GLN A 14 55.02 -0.29 -2.23
N PRO A 15 55.10 -1.62 -2.16
CA PRO A 15 54.07 -2.58 -1.75
C PRO A 15 54.58 -3.62 -0.73
N ASP A 16 53.67 -4.31 -0.04
CA ASP A 16 53.81 -5.75 0.18
C ASP A 16 52.42 -6.38 0.26
N THR A 17 52.34 -7.51 -0.41
CA THR A 17 51.15 -8.29 -0.74
C THR A 17 50.45 -8.86 0.49
N ASP A 18 49.16 -8.63 0.60
CA ASP A 18 48.23 -9.61 1.15
C ASP A 18 46.93 -9.59 0.34
N HIS A 19 46.77 -10.62 -0.50
CA HIS A 19 45.51 -10.96 -1.10
C HIS A 19 44.58 -11.52 -0.02
N SER A 20 43.85 -10.65 0.65
CA SER A 20 42.66 -11.05 1.41
C SER A 20 41.44 -10.36 0.80
N THR A 21 40.79 -11.06 -0.12
CA THR A 21 39.43 -10.81 -0.58
C THR A 21 38.47 -10.94 0.60
N ALA A 22 38.35 -9.89 1.40
CA ALA A 22 37.28 -9.74 2.39
C ALA A 22 36.22 -8.80 1.82
N ALA A 23 35.11 -9.39 1.39
CA ALA A 23 33.94 -8.70 0.85
C ALA A 23 33.41 -7.62 1.82
N PRO A 24 32.89 -6.49 1.32
CA PRO A 24 32.31 -5.46 2.17
C PRO A 24 31.13 -6.05 2.93
N GLY A 25 31.15 -5.89 4.26
CA GLY A 25 30.18 -6.43 5.20
C GLY A 25 28.74 -6.21 4.73
N ALA A 26 28.06 -7.31 4.45
CA ALA A 26 26.64 -7.33 4.13
C ALA A 26 25.87 -6.67 5.29
N LYS A 27 25.27 -5.50 5.04
CA LYS A 27 24.32 -4.89 5.98
C LYS A 27 23.27 -5.95 6.30
N ARG A 28 23.22 -6.39 7.57
CA ARG A 28 22.21 -7.34 8.05
C ARG A 28 20.84 -6.79 7.65
N ARG A 29 20.19 -7.44 6.69
CA ARG A 29 18.82 -7.09 6.29
C ARG A 29 17.95 -7.29 7.52
N ARG A 30 17.37 -6.20 8.04
CA ARG A 30 16.36 -6.28 9.09
C ARG A 30 15.26 -7.23 8.59
N PRO A 31 14.80 -8.21 9.38
CA PRO A 31 13.72 -9.09 8.95
C PRO A 31 12.52 -8.23 8.57
N ALA A 32 11.93 -8.54 7.42
CA ALA A 32 10.72 -7.86 6.97
C ALA A 32 9.64 -7.98 8.05
N PRO A 33 8.84 -6.93 8.29
CA PRO A 33 7.76 -6.99 9.28
C PRO A 33 6.82 -8.16 8.96
N PRO A 34 6.30 -8.85 9.98
CA PRO A 34 5.42 -10.00 9.79
C PRO A 34 4.15 -9.58 9.04
N ALA A 35 3.65 -10.44 8.14
CA ALA A 35 2.51 -10.13 7.28
C ALA A 35 1.22 -9.71 8.05
N GLY A 36 1.11 -10.09 9.32
CA GLY A 36 0.03 -9.65 10.21
C GLY A 36 0.08 -8.15 10.55
N GLU A 37 1.26 -7.59 10.75
CA GLU A 37 1.47 -6.16 11.02
C GLU A 37 1.17 -5.33 9.77
N LEU A 38 1.68 -5.75 8.61
CA LEU A 38 1.39 -5.12 7.32
C LEU A 38 -0.12 -5.06 7.02
N ARG A 39 -0.86 -6.14 7.33
CA ARG A 39 -2.33 -6.15 7.21
C ARG A 39 -3.01 -5.18 8.18
N ARG A 40 -2.50 -5.00 9.40
CA ARG A 40 -3.06 -4.06 10.39
C ARG A 40 -2.80 -2.62 9.99
N GLU A 41 -1.56 -2.31 9.61
CA GLU A 41 -1.15 -1.00 9.10
C GLU A 41 -1.99 -0.61 7.90
N ARG A 42 -2.12 -1.50 6.91
CA ARG A 42 -2.94 -1.25 5.73
C ARG A 42 -4.39 -0.93 6.08
N ARG A 43 -5.02 -1.71 6.98
CA ARG A 43 -6.40 -1.44 7.40
C ARG A 43 -6.54 -0.09 8.11
N ALA A 44 -5.54 0.31 8.90
CA ALA A 44 -5.55 1.61 9.56
C ALA A 44 -5.46 2.75 8.53
N LEU A 45 -4.56 2.63 7.54
CA LEU A 45 -4.40 3.64 6.49
C LEU A 45 -5.63 3.77 5.59
N VAL A 46 -6.29 2.66 5.25
CA VAL A 46 -7.55 2.69 4.49
C VAL A 46 -8.63 3.46 5.25
N ARG A 47 -8.80 3.22 6.56
CA ARG A 47 -9.76 3.96 7.38
C ARG A 47 -9.41 5.44 7.48
N LEU A 48 -8.13 5.76 7.63
CA LEU A 48 -7.66 7.14 7.68
C LEU A 48 -7.91 7.86 6.36
N ARG A 49 -7.63 7.22 5.23
CA ARG A 49 -7.95 7.74 3.89
C ARG A 49 -9.44 8.09 3.77
N GLU A 50 -10.32 7.18 4.18
CA GLU A 50 -11.77 7.42 4.13
C GLU A 50 -12.22 8.57 5.02
N GLN A 51 -11.64 8.69 6.22
CA GLN A 51 -11.88 9.83 7.10
C GLN A 51 -11.45 11.14 6.43
N ARG A 52 -10.22 11.21 5.92
CA ARG A 52 -9.69 12.42 5.27
C ARG A 52 -10.45 12.80 4.01
N LEU A 53 -10.94 11.82 3.25
CA LEU A 53 -11.79 12.08 2.09
C LEU A 53 -13.13 12.71 2.49
N ARG A 54 -13.75 12.22 3.57
CA ARG A 54 -14.98 12.81 4.13
C ARG A 54 -14.73 14.22 4.67
N ASP A 55 -13.63 14.43 5.38
CA ASP A 55 -13.24 15.73 5.91
C ASP A 55 -12.99 16.75 4.79
N LEU A 56 -12.30 16.34 3.71
CA LEU A 56 -12.08 17.17 2.52
C LEU A 56 -13.40 17.58 1.86
N GLY A 57 -14.35 16.66 1.74
CA GLY A 57 -15.69 16.95 1.22
C GLY A 57 -16.44 17.96 2.09
N GLY A 58 -16.38 17.81 3.41
CA GLY A 58 -16.95 18.77 4.36
C GLY A 58 -16.32 20.15 4.26
N LEU A 59 -14.99 20.20 4.16
CA LEU A 59 -14.25 21.44 3.94
C LEU A 59 -14.64 22.13 2.63
N ALA A 60 -14.73 21.37 1.53
CA ALA A 60 -15.14 21.88 0.22
C ALA A 60 -16.56 22.47 0.27
N LEU A 61 -17.49 21.76 0.92
CA LEU A 61 -18.86 22.26 1.12
C LEU A 61 -18.88 23.56 1.93
N GLU A 62 -18.13 23.63 3.03
CA GLU A 62 -18.05 24.84 3.85
C GLU A 62 -17.40 26.03 3.13
N MET A 63 -16.37 25.80 2.31
CA MET A 63 -15.77 26.85 1.48
C MET A 63 -16.75 27.37 0.43
N TYR A 64 -17.50 26.48 -0.21
CA TYR A 64 -18.56 26.85 -1.16
C TYR A 64 -19.67 27.66 -0.49
N ARG A 65 -20.19 27.18 0.65
CA ARG A 65 -21.26 27.87 1.40
C ARG A 65 -20.88 29.28 1.86
N ARG A 66 -19.59 29.54 2.09
CA ARG A 66 -19.05 30.83 2.56
C ARG A 66 -18.46 31.69 1.45
N ASP A 67 -18.51 31.21 0.20
CA ASP A 67 -17.92 31.84 -0.99
C ASP A 67 -16.44 32.24 -0.81
N ARG A 68 -15.70 31.39 -0.08
CA ARG A 68 -14.30 31.63 0.32
C ARG A 68 -13.49 30.41 -0.06
N PHE A 69 -13.12 30.32 -1.34
CA PHE A 69 -12.34 29.19 -1.84
C PHE A 69 -10.83 29.41 -1.64
N ARG A 70 -10.19 28.44 -0.98
CA ARG A 70 -8.73 28.43 -0.77
C ARG A 70 -8.13 27.24 -1.49
N GLU A 71 -7.71 27.46 -2.73
CA GLU A 71 -7.13 26.42 -3.58
C GLU A 71 -5.90 25.76 -2.95
N ASP A 72 -4.98 26.54 -2.39
CA ASP A 72 -3.76 26.02 -1.75
C ASP A 72 -4.07 24.98 -0.66
N LEU A 73 -5.11 25.23 0.14
CA LEU A 73 -5.53 24.31 1.19
C LEU A 73 -6.07 23.01 0.60
N VAL A 74 -6.85 23.09 -0.50
CA VAL A 74 -7.36 21.89 -1.18
C VAL A 74 -6.21 21.06 -1.72
N LEU A 75 -5.25 21.71 -2.39
CA LEU A 75 -4.08 21.03 -2.95
C LEU A 75 -3.26 20.33 -1.87
N GLU A 76 -3.02 20.99 -0.73
CA GLU A 76 -2.34 20.40 0.42
C GLU A 76 -3.07 19.13 0.93
N ARG A 77 -4.39 19.19 1.10
CA ARG A 77 -5.19 18.05 1.59
C ARG A 77 -5.28 16.92 0.58
N CYS A 78 -5.33 17.24 -0.71
CA CYS A 78 -5.26 16.25 -1.79
C CYS A 78 -3.89 15.55 -1.81
N ALA A 79 -2.80 16.29 -1.62
CA ALA A 79 -1.46 15.70 -1.53
C ALA A 79 -1.33 14.73 -0.34
N GLU A 80 -1.90 15.06 0.83
CA GLU A 80 -1.98 14.14 1.98
C GLU A 80 -2.74 12.85 1.62
N LEU A 81 -3.89 12.97 0.95
CA LEU A 81 -4.69 11.81 0.52
C LEU A 81 -3.95 10.93 -0.49
N ILE A 82 -3.30 11.52 -1.49
CA ILE A 82 -2.48 10.81 -2.47
C ILE A 82 -1.33 10.06 -1.77
N GLY A 83 -0.70 10.67 -0.77
CA GLY A 83 0.31 10.01 0.05
C GLY A 83 -0.21 8.78 0.80
N LEU A 84 -1.42 8.87 1.38
CA LEU A 84 -2.07 7.73 2.03
C LEU A 84 -2.40 6.61 1.02
N GLU A 85 -2.91 6.96 -0.16
CA GLU A 85 -3.22 6.02 -1.22
C GLU A 85 -1.97 5.29 -1.73
N ALA A 86 -0.88 6.02 -1.98
CA ALA A 86 0.39 5.44 -2.38
C ALA A 86 0.91 4.44 -1.34
N ARG A 87 0.83 4.78 -0.05
CA ARG A 87 1.26 3.87 1.04
C ARG A 87 0.38 2.63 1.14
N VAL A 88 -0.93 2.76 0.97
CA VAL A 88 -1.84 1.59 0.91
C VAL A 88 -1.48 0.68 -0.26
N HIS A 89 -1.21 1.27 -1.43
CA HIS A 89 -0.81 0.52 -2.62
C HIS A 89 0.52 -0.22 -2.42
N GLU A 90 1.52 0.43 -1.82
CA GLU A 90 2.80 -0.19 -1.47
C GLU A 90 2.60 -1.42 -0.57
N LEU A 91 1.78 -1.29 0.49
CA LEU A 91 1.46 -2.40 1.39
C LEU A 91 0.70 -3.52 0.69
N ASP A 92 -0.18 -3.19 -0.26
CA ASP A 92 -0.87 -4.17 -1.09
C ASP A 92 0.10 -4.97 -1.96
N SER A 93 1.06 -4.30 -2.60
CA SER A 93 2.10 -4.98 -3.39
C SER A 93 2.93 -5.93 -2.53
N LEU A 94 3.33 -5.50 -1.32
CA LEU A 94 4.08 -6.33 -0.37
C LEU A 94 3.28 -7.56 0.10
N LEU A 95 1.98 -7.38 0.36
CA LEU A 95 1.10 -8.47 0.79
C LEU A 95 0.75 -9.42 -0.36
N GLY A 96 0.56 -8.90 -1.58
CA GLY A 96 0.24 -9.68 -2.79
C GLY A 96 1.35 -10.65 -3.21
N GLY A 97 2.62 -10.31 -2.94
CA GLY A 97 3.77 -11.19 -3.15
C GLY A 97 3.92 -12.33 -2.12
N THR A 98 3.06 -12.39 -1.10
CA THR A 98 3.14 -13.35 0.01
C THR A 98 1.88 -14.20 0.17
N GLN A 99 1.36 -14.79 -0.91
CA GLN A 99 0.28 -15.78 -0.80
C GLN A 99 0.84 -17.19 -0.53
N PRO A 100 0.48 -17.83 0.60
CA PRO A 100 0.69 -19.27 0.76
C PRO A 100 -0.43 -20.03 0.02
N GLU A 101 0.01 -20.92 -0.86
CA GLU A 101 -0.42 -22.33 -1.00
C GLU A 101 -1.87 -22.70 -0.64
N ARG A 102 -2.65 -23.03 -1.67
CA ARG A 102 -3.66 -24.11 -1.77
C ARG A 102 -4.15 -24.69 -0.43
N GLY A 103 -5.36 -24.32 0.02
CA GLY A 103 -6.11 -25.17 0.98
C GLY A 103 -7.06 -24.49 1.96
N ALA A 104 -6.92 -23.19 2.26
CA ALA A 104 -7.88 -22.51 3.14
C ALA A 104 -9.16 -22.18 2.35
N ARG A 105 -10.32 -22.64 2.82
CA ARG A 105 -11.64 -22.28 2.27
C ARG A 105 -11.66 -20.77 2.02
N ARG A 106 -11.74 -20.37 0.75
CA ARG A 106 -11.60 -18.97 0.33
C ARG A 106 -12.76 -18.18 0.90
N SER A 107 -12.55 -17.46 2.01
CA SER A 107 -13.42 -16.34 2.32
C SER A 107 -13.21 -15.31 1.21
N ALA A 108 -14.30 -14.89 0.58
CA ALA A 108 -14.24 -13.76 -0.34
C ALA A 108 -13.56 -12.59 0.38
N ARG A 109 -12.64 -11.89 -0.28
CA ARG A 109 -11.99 -10.72 0.30
C ARG A 109 -12.56 -9.48 -0.35
N CYS A 110 -12.73 -8.43 0.43
CA CYS A 110 -12.98 -7.11 -0.11
C CYS A 110 -11.75 -6.67 -0.92
N GLU A 111 -11.91 -5.73 -1.84
CA GLU A 111 -10.79 -4.98 -2.44
C GLU A 111 -9.86 -4.38 -1.38
N CYS A 112 -10.42 -3.99 -0.23
CA CYS A 112 -9.65 -3.57 0.93
C CYS A 112 -8.96 -4.74 1.67
N GLY A 113 -8.83 -5.93 1.09
CA GLY A 113 -8.11 -7.10 1.61
C GLY A 113 -8.71 -7.77 2.87
N ALA A 114 -9.74 -7.18 3.47
CA ALA A 114 -10.43 -7.75 4.62
C ALA A 114 -11.24 -8.99 4.22
N PRO A 115 -11.28 -10.04 5.08
CA PRO A 115 -12.17 -11.17 4.85
C PRO A 115 -13.62 -10.70 4.92
N LEU A 116 -14.42 -11.09 3.94
CA LEU A 116 -15.86 -10.91 3.94
C LEU A 116 -16.51 -12.10 4.65
N LEU A 117 -17.50 -11.82 5.49
CA LEU A 117 -18.40 -12.86 5.98
C LEU A 117 -19.34 -13.27 4.85
N TRP A 118 -19.72 -14.55 4.81
CA TRP A 118 -20.72 -15.02 3.85
C TRP A 118 -22.02 -14.25 3.99
N GLY A 119 -22.62 -13.86 2.85
CA GLY A 119 -23.84 -13.05 2.83
C GLY A 119 -23.66 -11.57 3.20
N SER A 120 -22.43 -11.09 3.44
CA SER A 120 -22.19 -9.66 3.72
C SER A 120 -22.53 -8.80 2.51
N ARG A 121 -23.42 -7.82 2.69
CA ARG A 121 -23.70 -6.78 1.67
C ARG A 121 -22.63 -5.68 1.66
N PHE A 122 -21.93 -5.50 2.78
CA PHE A 122 -20.90 -4.48 2.96
C PHE A 122 -19.70 -5.07 3.71
N CYS A 123 -18.52 -4.52 3.45
CA CYS A 123 -17.32 -4.89 4.19
C CYS A 123 -17.35 -4.29 5.60
N ALA A 124 -17.26 -5.13 6.63
CA ALA A 124 -17.19 -4.67 8.03
C ALA A 124 -15.94 -3.83 8.37
N ASN A 125 -14.94 -3.77 7.47
CA ASN A 125 -13.70 -3.02 7.69
C ASN A 125 -13.65 -1.66 6.98
N CYS A 126 -14.19 -1.54 5.76
CA CYS A 126 -14.14 -0.30 4.96
C CYS A 126 -15.53 0.20 4.52
N GLY A 127 -16.61 -0.49 4.89
CA GLY A 127 -17.98 -0.10 4.54
C GLY A 127 -18.35 -0.22 3.06
N ARG A 128 -17.41 -0.55 2.17
CA ARG A 128 -17.70 -0.71 0.73
C ARG A 128 -18.75 -1.81 0.51
N PRO A 129 -19.70 -1.61 -0.43
CA PRO A 129 -20.59 -2.67 -0.82
C PRO A 129 -19.78 -3.83 -1.40
N VAL A 130 -20.17 -5.05 -1.02
CA VAL A 130 -19.69 -6.23 -1.70
C VAL A 130 -20.53 -6.33 -2.97
N THR A 131 -19.89 -6.23 -4.14
CA THR A 131 -20.53 -6.59 -5.41
C THR A 131 -20.78 -8.09 -5.40
N ALA A 132 -21.84 -8.50 -4.71
CA ALA A 132 -22.47 -9.77 -4.98
C ALA A 132 -23.17 -9.57 -6.32
N GLU A 133 -22.78 -10.30 -7.35
CA GLU A 133 -23.79 -10.80 -8.26
C GLU A 133 -24.38 -12.03 -7.58
N PRO A 134 -25.65 -12.01 -7.14
CA PRO A 134 -26.31 -13.22 -6.71
C PRO A 134 -27.40 -13.56 -7.74
N ARG A 135 -27.23 -14.69 -8.41
CA ARG A 135 -28.14 -15.84 -8.43
C ARG A 135 -28.08 -16.55 -9.76
N ASP A 136 -27.71 -17.82 -9.66
CA ASP A 136 -28.05 -18.89 -10.57
C ASP A 136 -29.48 -18.70 -11.09
N GLN A 137 -29.60 -18.41 -12.39
CA GLN A 137 -30.84 -18.59 -13.13
C GLN A 137 -30.89 -20.04 -13.60
N GLU A 138 -31.11 -20.98 -12.68
CA GLU A 138 -31.68 -22.28 -13.02
C GLU A 138 -33.17 -22.22 -12.65
N GLY A 139 -33.95 -21.62 -13.56
CA GLY A 139 -35.37 -21.92 -13.65
C GLY A 139 -35.50 -23.25 -14.39
N PRO A 140 -36.28 -24.22 -13.88
CA PRO A 140 -36.38 -25.53 -14.53
C PRO A 140 -37.04 -25.38 -15.90
N GLU A 141 -36.45 -26.12 -16.84
CA GLU A 141 -36.89 -26.30 -18.21
C GLU A 141 -38.41 -26.50 -18.30
N GLY A 142 -39.05 -25.67 -19.12
CA GLY A 142 -40.40 -25.91 -19.58
C GLY A 142 -40.44 -27.22 -20.37
N VAL A 143 -40.82 -28.30 -19.69
CA VAL A 143 -41.25 -29.54 -20.31
C VAL A 143 -42.45 -29.23 -21.20
N GLY A 144 -42.20 -29.23 -22.51
CA GLY A 144 -43.26 -29.39 -23.50
C GLY A 144 -43.88 -30.77 -23.33
N GLN A 145 -45.17 -30.83 -23.01
CA GLN A 145 -46.00 -31.99 -23.29
C GLN A 145 -47.40 -31.54 -23.74
N ARG A 146 -47.59 -31.68 -25.06
CA ARG A 146 -48.84 -31.89 -25.83
C ARG A 146 -49.81 -30.73 -26.04
#